data_AF-A0A946EKT8-F1
#
_entry.id   AF-A0A946EKT8-F1
#
_cell.length_a   1.000
_cell.length_b   1.000
_cell.length_c   1.000
_cell.angle_alpha   90.00
_cell.angle_beta   90.00
_cell.angle_gamma   90.00
#
_symmetry.space_group_name_H-M   'P 1'
#
loop_
_entity.id
_entity.type
_entity.pdbx_description
1 polymer ?
#
loop_
_entity_poly.entity_id
_entity_poly.type
_entity_poly.pdbx_seq_one_letter_code
_entity_poly.pdbx_strand_id
1 'polypeptide(L)'
;MKINEFHKLTCHCGSVELNLNLPNGLENIRRCNCSMCKRRGTVVASVELDRLKFIKGESILNFYQFNTMTAKHYFCSKCGIYTHHQRRSNPTQFGFNVACLEGINPYEIENVEILDGINHPSDKI
;
A
#
# COMPACT_ATOMS: atom_id res chain seq x y z
N MET A 1 -5.49 -12.23 14.37
CA MET A 1 -5.38 -11.97 12.91
C MET A 1 -4.85 -13.19 12.16
N LYS A 2 -5.47 -13.63 11.05
CA LYS A 2 -4.93 -14.69 10.17
C LYS A 2 -4.63 -14.10 8.79
N ILE A 3 -3.40 -14.25 8.31
CA ILE A 3 -3.02 -13.90 6.94
C ILE A 3 -3.14 -15.16 6.08
N ASN A 4 -3.99 -15.12 5.08
CA ASN A 4 -4.11 -16.19 4.09
C ASN A 4 -3.19 -15.92 2.90
N GLU A 5 -2.81 -16.97 2.16
CA GLU A 5 -2.04 -16.84 0.92
C GLU A 5 -2.77 -15.93 -0.08
N PHE A 6 -4.06 -16.18 -0.34
CA PHE A 6 -4.86 -15.27 -1.14
C PHE A 6 -5.68 -14.36 -0.24
N HIS A 7 -5.58 -13.06 -0.46
CA HIS A 7 -6.23 -12.06 0.38
C HIS A 7 -6.97 -11.01 -0.43
N LYS A 8 -8.24 -10.80 -0.06
CA LYS A 8 -9.05 -9.71 -0.58
C LYS A 8 -8.64 -8.38 0.06
N LEU A 9 -8.50 -7.35 -0.77
CA LEU A 9 -8.31 -5.97 -0.35
C LEU A 9 -9.41 -5.11 -0.96
N THR A 10 -10.14 -4.35 -0.13
CA THR A 10 -11.17 -3.43 -0.60
C THR A 10 -10.94 -2.01 -0.11
N CYS A 11 -11.36 -1.02 -0.89
CA CYS A 11 -11.55 0.32 -0.34
C CYS A 11 -12.82 0.36 0.54
N HIS A 12 -13.00 1.43 1.31
CA HIS A 12 -14.13 1.54 2.25
C HIS A 12 -15.50 1.37 1.58
N CYS A 13 -15.72 1.98 0.41
CA CYS A 13 -17.00 1.87 -0.30
C CYS A 13 -17.13 0.60 -1.16
N GLY A 14 -16.13 -0.30 -1.14
CA GLY A 14 -16.13 -1.55 -1.91
C GLY A 14 -16.06 -1.39 -3.44
N SER A 15 -15.93 -0.16 -3.95
CA SER A 15 -15.85 0.09 -5.40
C SER A 15 -14.52 -0.36 -6.01
N VAL A 16 -13.45 -0.44 -5.22
CA VAL A 16 -12.15 -0.97 -5.61
C VAL A 16 -11.93 -2.28 -4.86
N GLU A 17 -11.55 -3.32 -5.60
CA GLU A 17 -11.25 -4.64 -5.05
C GLU A 17 -10.02 -5.23 -5.75
N LEU A 18 -9.06 -5.66 -4.94
CA LEU A 18 -7.82 -6.30 -5.38
C LEU A 18 -7.73 -7.68 -4.72
N ASN A 19 -7.09 -8.62 -5.43
CA ASN A 19 -6.67 -9.89 -4.87
C ASN A 19 -5.15 -9.92 -4.76
N LEU A 20 -4.63 -10.24 -3.58
CA LEU A 20 -3.19 -10.33 -3.31
C LEU A 20 -2.80 -11.78 -3.10
N ASN A 21 -1.65 -12.18 -3.65
CA ASN A 21 -0.97 -13.44 -3.33
C ASN A 21 0.20 -13.16 -2.38
N LEU A 22 0.07 -13.64 -1.14
CA LEU A 22 0.91 -13.41 0.03
C LEU A 22 1.37 -14.77 0.61
N PRO A 23 2.16 -15.56 -0.12
CA PRO A 23 2.51 -16.93 0.30
C PRO A 23 3.34 -16.96 1.59
N ASN A 24 4.03 -15.85 1.90
CA ASN A 24 4.84 -15.67 3.11
C ASN A 24 4.16 -14.76 4.15
N GLY A 25 2.86 -14.48 3.99
CA GLY A 25 2.15 -13.51 4.81
C GLY A 25 2.52 -12.05 4.49
N LEU A 26 2.51 -11.19 5.51
CA LEU A 26 2.82 -9.77 5.36
C LEU A 26 4.33 -9.55 5.38
N GLU A 27 4.90 -9.16 4.24
CA GLU A 27 6.34 -8.91 4.10
C GLU A 27 6.68 -7.41 4.21
N ASN A 28 7.80 -7.09 4.85
CA ASN A 28 8.32 -5.71 4.99
C ASN A 28 7.28 -4.71 5.56
N ILE A 29 6.63 -5.06 6.66
CA ILE A 29 5.61 -4.23 7.30
C ILE A 29 6.24 -2.96 7.87
N ARG A 30 5.75 -1.78 7.46
CA ARG A 30 6.32 -0.50 7.90
C ARG A 30 5.38 0.69 7.75
N ARG A 31 5.75 1.79 8.38
CA ARG A 31 5.30 3.16 8.10
C ARG A 31 6.45 3.94 7.47
N CYS A 32 6.14 5.12 6.94
CA CYS A 32 7.13 6.07 6.43
C CYS A 32 6.80 7.47 6.94
N ASN A 33 7.82 8.19 7.43
CA ASN A 33 7.66 9.51 8.03
C ASN A 33 7.77 10.68 7.03
N CYS A 34 7.89 10.42 5.72
CA CYS A 34 7.97 11.49 4.72
C CYS A 34 6.70 12.35 4.74
N SER A 35 6.78 13.55 4.14
CA SER A 35 5.70 14.55 4.16
C SER A 35 4.33 13.99 3.70
N MET A 36 4.32 13.07 2.73
CA MET A 36 3.10 12.45 2.22
C MET A 36 2.67 11.23 3.04
N CYS A 37 3.58 10.29 3.34
CA CYS A 37 3.24 9.05 4.03
C CYS A 37 2.75 9.29 5.46
N LYS A 38 3.32 10.26 6.19
CA LYS A 38 2.86 10.60 7.53
C LYS A 38 1.41 11.15 7.56
N ARG A 39 0.98 11.80 6.47
CA ARG A 39 -0.41 12.28 6.32
C ARG A 39 -1.40 11.16 6.01
N ARG A 40 -0.94 10.08 5.38
CA ARG A 40 -1.75 8.87 5.21
C ARG A 40 -1.85 8.07 6.51
N GLY A 41 -0.77 7.99 7.27
CA GLY A 41 -0.74 7.29 8.56
C GLY A 41 -0.92 5.76 8.46
N THR A 42 -0.77 5.18 7.27
CA THR A 42 -1.08 3.77 7.04
C THR A 42 0.11 2.85 7.30
N VAL A 43 -0.17 1.66 7.83
CA VAL A 43 0.76 0.54 7.82
C VAL A 43 0.73 -0.07 6.43
N VAL A 44 1.90 -0.25 5.83
CA VAL A 44 2.03 -0.85 4.50
C VAL A 44 2.90 -2.11 4.54
N ALA A 45 2.53 -3.11 3.77
CA ALA A 45 3.35 -4.28 3.47
C ALA A 45 3.71 -4.29 1.97
N SER A 46 4.72 -5.08 1.60
CA SER A 46 5.18 -5.23 0.22
C SER A 46 4.54 -6.42 -0.48
N VAL A 47 4.35 -6.30 -1.79
CA VAL A 47 3.96 -7.40 -2.68
C VAL A 47 4.58 -7.17 -4.06
N GLU A 48 4.98 -8.23 -4.75
CA GLU A 48 5.48 -8.15 -6.14
C GLU A 48 4.37 -7.72 -7.11
N LEU A 49 4.73 -7.08 -8.23
CA LEU A 49 3.75 -6.54 -9.19
C LEU A 49 2.78 -7.61 -9.72
N ASP A 50 3.27 -8.82 -10.00
CA ASP A 50 2.49 -9.91 -10.56
C ASP A 50 1.54 -10.58 -9.55
N ARG A 51 1.77 -10.36 -8.26
CA ARG A 51 1.01 -10.92 -7.13
C ARG A 51 -0.12 -10.02 -6.63
N LEU A 52 -0.34 -8.86 -7.25
CA LEU A 52 -1.52 -8.02 -7.02
C LEU A 52 -2.35 -7.99 -8.30
N LYS A 53 -3.61 -8.44 -8.22
CA LYS A 53 -4.54 -8.45 -9.35
C LYS A 53 -5.75 -7.57 -9.07
N PHE A 54 -6.18 -6.79 -10.05
CA PHE A 54 -7.44 -6.06 -10.01
C PHE A 54 -8.60 -7.02 -10.23
N ILE A 55 -9.58 -7.00 -9.32
CA ILE A 55 -10.83 -7.74 -9.49
C ILE A 55 -11.91 -6.81 -10.03
N LYS A 56 -11.98 -5.57 -9.52
CA LYS A 56 -12.83 -4.49 -10.05
C LYS A 56 -12.38 -3.12 -9.59
N GLY A 57 -12.87 -2.08 -10.28
CA GLY A 57 -12.71 -0.70 -9.86
C GLY A 57 -11.40 -0.04 -10.28
N GLU A 58 -10.65 -0.63 -11.21
CA GLU A 58 -9.42 -0.04 -11.76
C GLU A 58 -9.69 1.34 -12.36
N SER A 59 -10.78 1.50 -13.10
CA SER A 59 -11.22 2.79 -13.67
C SER A 59 -11.65 3.84 -12.63
N ILE A 60 -11.87 3.44 -11.37
CA ILE A 60 -12.26 4.33 -10.27
C ILE A 60 -11.03 4.78 -9.45
N LEU A 61 -9.86 4.17 -9.68
CA LEU A 61 -8.63 4.58 -9.03
C LEU A 61 -8.07 5.85 -9.68
N ASN A 62 -7.79 6.84 -8.85
CA ASN A 62 -6.88 7.91 -9.20
C ASN A 62 -5.51 7.64 -8.57
N PHE A 63 -4.47 8.26 -9.11
CA PHE A 63 -3.15 8.24 -8.50
C PHE A 63 -2.59 9.63 -8.32
N TYR A 64 -1.66 9.76 -7.38
CA TYR A 64 -0.90 10.97 -7.11
C TYR A 64 0.60 10.67 -7.19
N GLN A 65 1.34 11.55 -7.87
CA GLN A 65 2.80 11.53 -7.98
C GLN A 65 3.35 12.89 -7.56
N PHE A 66 4.56 12.89 -7.01
CA PHE A 66 5.26 14.10 -6.59
C PHE A 66 6.76 13.85 -6.53
N ASN A 67 7.55 14.90 -6.27
CA ASN A 67 9.01 14.85 -6.18
C ASN A 67 9.63 14.22 -7.44
N THR A 68 10.22 13.02 -7.36
CA THR A 68 10.86 12.34 -8.50
C THR A 68 9.87 11.76 -9.52
N MET A 69 8.56 11.90 -9.29
CA MET A 69 7.49 11.35 -10.15
C MET A 69 7.59 9.82 -10.35
N THR A 70 8.31 9.11 -9.48
CA THR A 70 8.52 7.66 -9.59
C THR A 70 7.40 6.87 -8.91
N ALA A 71 7.10 7.19 -7.65
CA ALA A 71 6.02 6.51 -6.94
C ALA A 71 4.66 6.90 -7.52
N LYS A 72 3.81 5.91 -7.76
CA LYS A 72 2.41 6.10 -8.16
C LYS A 72 1.53 5.69 -7.01
N HIS A 73 0.91 6.65 -6.33
CA HIS A 73 0.10 6.35 -5.17
C HIS A 73 -1.41 6.34 -5.47
N TYR A 74 -2.01 5.16 -5.46
CA TYR A 74 -3.39 4.93 -5.85
C TYR A 74 -4.38 5.08 -4.69
N PHE A 75 -5.53 5.69 -4.97
CA PHE A 75 -6.63 5.83 -4.04
C PHE A 75 -7.98 5.80 -4.75
N CYS A 76 -9.00 5.34 -4.06
CA CYS A 76 -10.36 5.31 -4.58
C CYS A 76 -10.90 6.73 -4.74
N SER A 77 -11.28 7.12 -5.96
CA SER A 77 -11.85 8.46 -6.22
C SER A 77 -13.18 8.72 -5.52
N LYS A 78 -13.91 7.68 -5.11
CA LYS A 78 -15.21 7.80 -4.44
C LYS A 78 -15.13 7.99 -2.92
N CYS A 79 -14.22 7.28 -2.24
CA CYS A 79 -14.12 7.30 -0.78
C CYS A 79 -12.77 7.81 -0.25
N GLY A 80 -11.83 8.18 -1.13
CA GLY A 80 -10.52 8.69 -0.76
C GLY A 80 -9.54 7.66 -0.19
N ILE A 81 -9.98 6.42 0.05
CA ILE A 81 -9.12 5.40 0.64
C ILE A 81 -7.95 5.05 -0.27
N TYR A 82 -6.76 5.25 0.27
CA TYR A 82 -5.50 4.77 -0.28
C TYR A 82 -5.44 3.23 -0.18
N THR A 83 -5.35 2.56 -1.34
CA THR A 83 -5.30 1.09 -1.43
C THR A 83 -3.87 0.60 -1.54
N HIS A 84 -3.09 1.14 -2.47
CA HIS A 84 -1.73 0.72 -2.75
C HIS A 84 -0.93 1.80 -3.49
N HIS A 85 0.38 1.62 -3.61
CA HIS A 85 1.25 2.45 -4.46
C HIS A 85 2.37 1.64 -5.08
N GLN A 86 2.77 1.99 -6.30
CA GLN A 86 4.04 1.53 -6.86
C GLN A 86 5.17 2.26 -6.14
N ARG A 87 6.15 1.51 -5.63
CA ARG A 87 7.19 2.09 -4.77
C ARG A 87 8.20 2.88 -5.60
N ARG A 88 8.71 3.94 -5.00
CA ARG A 88 9.86 4.67 -5.53
C ARG A 88 11.16 3.90 -5.33
N SER A 89 11.38 3.35 -4.14
CA SER A 89 12.62 2.64 -3.78
C SER A 89 12.82 1.34 -4.55
N ASN A 90 11.73 0.70 -4.96
CA ASN A 90 11.74 -0.49 -5.80
C ASN A 90 10.52 -0.48 -6.74
N PRO A 91 10.67 -0.02 -8.00
CA PRO A 91 9.57 0.02 -8.96
C PRO A 91 8.95 -1.35 -9.30
N THR A 92 9.59 -2.47 -8.96
CA THR A 92 9.05 -3.82 -9.17
C THR A 92 8.16 -4.29 -8.01
N GLN A 93 7.84 -3.42 -7.06
CA GLN A 93 6.97 -3.76 -5.93
C GLN A 93 5.86 -2.74 -5.74
N PHE A 94 4.73 -3.24 -5.26
CA PHE A 94 3.71 -2.42 -4.63
C PHE A 94 3.92 -2.36 -3.11
N GLY A 95 3.49 -1.25 -2.52
CA GLY A 95 3.13 -1.19 -1.11
C GLY A 95 1.62 -1.08 -0.98
N PHE A 96 0.98 -1.97 -0.23
CA PHE A 96 -0.47 -1.96 -0.03
C PHE A 96 -0.84 -1.57 1.41
N ASN A 97 -1.99 -0.92 1.57
CA ASN A 97 -2.54 -0.54 2.87
C ASN A 97 -3.10 -1.79 3.57
N VAL A 98 -2.46 -2.19 4.67
CA VAL A 98 -2.84 -3.40 5.40
C VAL A 98 -4.24 -3.27 6.02
N ALA A 99 -4.68 -2.05 6.33
CA ALA A 99 -6.03 -1.78 6.85
C ALA A 99 -7.16 -2.06 5.84
N CYS A 100 -6.83 -2.21 4.55
CA CYS A 100 -7.80 -2.51 3.51
C CYS A 100 -7.98 -4.02 3.29
N LEU A 101 -7.18 -4.87 3.95
CA LEU A 101 -7.32 -6.32 3.89
C LEU A 101 -8.53 -6.78 4.71
N GLU A 102 -9.36 -7.64 4.13
CA GLU A 102 -10.56 -8.17 4.78
C GLU A 102 -10.26 -8.95 6.08
N GLY A 103 -10.84 -8.55 7.20
CA GLY A 103 -10.62 -9.23 8.49
C GLY A 103 -9.28 -8.91 9.16
N ILE A 104 -8.57 -7.88 8.70
CA ILE A 104 -7.29 -7.43 9.26
C ILE A 104 -7.49 -6.14 10.05
N ASN A 105 -7.21 -6.18 11.35
CA ASN A 105 -7.14 -5.02 12.21
C ASN A 105 -5.69 -4.48 12.29
N PRO A 106 -5.34 -3.36 11.63
CA PRO A 106 -3.96 -2.87 11.59
C PRO A 106 -3.41 -2.46 12.96
N TYR A 107 -4.26 -2.27 13.98
CA TYR A 107 -3.86 -1.93 15.34
C TYR A 107 -3.37 -3.13 16.15
N GLU A 108 -3.62 -4.36 15.69
CA GLU A 108 -3.07 -5.59 16.28
C GLU A 108 -1.64 -5.90 15.76
N ILE A 109 -1.12 -5.10 14.84
CA ILE A 109 0.22 -5.29 14.29
C ILE A 109 1.22 -4.53 15.14
N GLU A 110 2.00 -5.28 15.92
CA GLU A 110 3.04 -4.75 16.80
C GLU A 110 4.34 -4.46 16.06
N ASN A 111 5.22 -3.67 16.68
CA ASN A 111 6.60 -3.43 16.23
C ASN A 111 6.74 -2.94 14.77
N VAL A 112 5.77 -2.15 14.29
CA VAL A 112 5.82 -1.59 12.93
C VAL A 112 6.89 -0.51 12.85
N GLU A 113 7.97 -0.81 12.12
CA GLU A 113 9.07 0.11 11.85
C GLU A 113 8.59 1.40 11.16
N ILE A 114 9.20 2.53 11.49
CA ILE A 114 9.03 3.80 10.78
C ILE A 114 10.29 4.09 9.97
N LEU A 115 10.20 3.95 8.65
CA LEU A 115 11.31 4.32 7.77
C LEU A 115 11.49 5.84 7.69
N ASP A 116 12.76 6.27 7.64
CA ASP A 116 13.13 7.66 7.35
C ASP A 116 12.95 7.95 5.85
N GLY A 117 11.76 8.41 5.50
CA GLY A 117 11.45 8.93 4.18
C GLY A 117 11.64 10.43 4.04
N ILE A 118 12.06 11.15 5.10
CA ILE A 118 12.46 12.56 5.00
C ILE A 118 13.83 12.64 4.31
N ASN A 119 14.74 11.73 4.67
CA ASN A 119 16.09 11.64 4.10
C ASN A 119 16.24 10.45 3.16
N HIS A 120 15.30 10.25 2.24
CA HIS A 120 15.28 9.04 1.39
C HIS A 120 16.55 8.98 0.51
N PRO A 121 17.24 7.83 0.41
CA PRO A 121 18.51 7.72 -0.34
C PRO A 121 18.42 8.20 -1.78
N SER A 122 17.32 7.89 -2.47
CA SER A 122 17.09 8.32 -3.85
C SER A 122 16.83 9.84 -4.03
N ASP A 123 16.75 10.65 -2.96
CA ASP A 123 16.63 12.11 -3.06
C ASP A 123 17.99 12.80 -3.28
N LYS A 124 19.10 12.10 -2.96
CA LYS A 124 20.46 12.65 -3.03
C LYS A 124 21.12 12.49 -4.40
N ILE A 125 20.31 12.53 -5.47
CA ILE A 125 20.81 12.45 -6.86
C ILE A 125 21.46 13.77 -7.23
#